data_AF-A0A3D1IT16-F1
#
_entry.id   AF-A0A3D1IT16-F1
#
_cell.length_a   1.000
_cell.length_b   1.000
_cell.length_c   1.000
_cell.angle_alpha   90.00
_cell.angle_beta   90.00
_cell.angle_gamma   90.00
#
_symmetry.space_group_name_H-M   'P 1'
#
loop_
_entity.id
_entity.type
_entity.pdbx_description
1 polymer ?
#
loop_
_entity_poly.entity_id
_entity_poly.type
_entity_poly.pdbx_seq_one_letter_code
_entity_poly.pdbx_strand_id
1 'polypeptide(L)'
;MSEVARFIAEVQENIEGLRTDAAVRQATIDWVNAIAPHKYTYNFTWLGRPIIQFPQDLAALQEIIWGTKPDLIIETGIAHGGSLIFHASILQLLGNDGRVLGVDIDIRDHNRAEIEAHPMFERIE
;
A
#
# COMPACT_ATOMS: atom_id res chain seq x y z
N MET A 1 5.94 1.82 32.94
CA MET A 1 5.58 1.78 31.50
C MET A 1 4.08 1.56 31.41
N SER A 2 3.39 2.21 30.47
CA SER A 2 1.98 1.86 30.18
C SER A 2 1.90 0.48 29.55
N GLU A 3 0.74 -0.16 29.59
CA GLU A 3 0.52 -1.45 28.90
C GLU A 3 0.80 -1.32 27.40
N VAL A 4 0.44 -0.19 26.80
CA VAL A 4 0.75 0.15 25.41
C VAL A 4 2.25 0.22 25.16
N ALA A 5 3.02 0.87 26.04
CA ALA A 5 4.47 0.96 25.88
C ALA A 5 5.15 -0.42 26.01
N ARG A 6 4.64 -1.29 26.90
CA ARG A 6 5.12 -2.68 27.01
C ARG A 6 4.83 -3.46 25.74
N PHE A 7 3.63 -3.34 25.18
CA PHE A 7 3.28 -4.01 23.92
C PHE A 7 4.15 -3.53 22.76
N ILE A 8 4.42 -2.22 22.65
CA ILE A 8 5.32 -1.69 21.61
C ILE A 8 6.73 -2.26 21.74
N ALA A 9 7.25 -2.42 22.97
CA ALA A 9 8.56 -3.05 23.18
C ALA A 9 8.56 -4.53 22.74
N GLU A 10 7.50 -5.28 23.08
CA GLU A 10 7.32 -6.66 22.63
C GLU A 10 7.26 -6.76 21.10
N VAL A 11 6.57 -5.82 20.42
CA VAL A 11 6.55 -5.76 18.96
C VAL A 11 7.95 -5.58 18.37
N GLN A 12 8.82 -4.75 18.98
CA GLN A 12 10.20 -4.59 18.52
C GLN A 12 11.03 -5.88 18.67
N GLU A 13 10.85 -6.60 19.79
CA GLU A 13 11.49 -7.90 20.01
C GLU A 13 11.02 -8.93 18.98
N ASN A 14 9.72 -8.98 18.67
CA ASN A 14 9.15 -9.85 17.65
C ASN A 14 9.75 -9.57 16.26
N ILE A 15 9.83 -8.29 15.87
CA ILE A 15 10.41 -7.87 14.58
C ILE A 15 11.89 -8.28 14.50
N GLU A 16 12.66 -8.07 15.57
CA GLU A 16 14.08 -8.43 15.61
C GLU A 16 14.29 -9.96 15.54
N GLY A 17 13.43 -10.74 16.21
CA GLY A 17 13.42 -12.20 16.11
C GLY A 17 13.19 -12.66 14.67
N LEU A 18 12.15 -12.13 14.01
CA LEU A 18 11.86 -12.44 12.61
C LEU A 18 13.00 -12.03 11.67
N ARG A 19 13.62 -10.87 11.93
CA ARG A 19 14.73 -10.34 11.12
C ARG A 19 15.95 -11.25 11.19
N THR A 20 16.29 -11.76 12.37
CA THR A 20 17.52 -12.54 12.60
C THR A 20 17.38 -14.01 12.26
N ASP A 21 16.16 -14.58 12.32
CA ASP A 21 15.88 -15.97 11.97
C ASP A 21 16.05 -16.26 10.47
N ALA A 22 17.07 -17.05 10.12
CA ALA A 22 17.35 -17.43 8.73
C ALA A 22 16.29 -18.36 8.12
N ALA A 23 15.67 -19.22 8.92
CA ALA A 23 14.64 -20.15 8.46
C ALA A 23 13.36 -19.40 8.08
N VAL A 24 12.98 -18.39 8.86
CA VAL A 24 11.85 -17.50 8.54
C VAL A 24 12.09 -16.75 7.23
N ARG A 25 13.28 -16.16 7.05
CA ARG A 25 13.63 -15.46 5.79
C ARG A 25 13.55 -16.39 4.58
N GLN A 26 14.07 -17.61 4.70
CA GLN A 26 13.99 -18.59 3.63
C GLN A 26 12.54 -19.00 3.33
N ALA A 27 11.74 -19.26 4.36
CA ALA A 27 10.33 -19.58 4.20
C ALA A 27 9.54 -18.46 3.48
N THR A 28 9.85 -17.19 3.78
CA THR A 28 9.25 -16.04 3.07
C THR A 28 9.62 -16.04 1.58
N ILE A 29 10.88 -16.27 1.24
CA ILE A 29 11.34 -16.35 -0.16
C ILE A 29 10.65 -17.50 -0.89
N ASP A 30 10.61 -18.68 -0.26
CA ASP A 30 9.99 -19.87 -0.82
C ASP A 30 8.49 -19.65 -1.06
N TRP A 31 7.81 -19.02 -0.10
CA TRP A 31 6.40 -18.65 -0.25
C TRP A 31 6.18 -17.67 -1.40
N VAL A 32 6.95 -16.57 -1.47
CA VAL A 32 6.86 -15.58 -2.56
C VAL A 32 7.05 -16.25 -3.92
N ASN A 33 8.04 -17.14 -4.04
CA ASN A 33 8.28 -17.90 -5.27
C ASN A 33 7.11 -18.84 -5.61
N ALA A 34 6.54 -19.52 -4.62
CA ALA A 34 5.44 -20.44 -4.81
C ALA A 34 4.16 -19.73 -5.28
N ILE A 35 3.88 -18.52 -4.78
CA ILE A 35 2.67 -17.77 -5.14
C ILE A 35 2.81 -16.95 -6.43
N ALA A 36 4.03 -16.63 -6.88
CA ALA A 36 4.27 -15.78 -8.04
C ALA A 36 3.62 -16.32 -9.34
N PRO A 37 3.70 -17.62 -9.69
CA PRO A 37 2.99 -18.19 -10.85
C PRO A 37 1.47 -18.04 -10.77
N HIS A 38 0.92 -17.94 -9.55
CA HIS A 38 -0.51 -17.77 -9.29
C HIS A 38 -0.93 -16.30 -9.21
N LYS A 39 -0.03 -15.37 -9.51
CA LYS A 39 -0.28 -13.93 -9.53
C LYS A 39 -0.99 -13.42 -8.27
N TYR A 40 -0.55 -13.90 -7.10
CA TYR A 40 -1.23 -13.59 -5.83
C TYR A 40 -1.53 -12.10 -5.63
N THR A 41 -0.57 -11.21 -5.93
CA THR A 41 -0.73 -9.75 -5.80
C THR A 41 -1.76 -9.14 -6.74
N TYR A 42 -2.20 -9.84 -7.79
CA TYR A 42 -3.21 -9.36 -8.74
C TYR A 42 -4.64 -9.61 -8.26
N ASN A 43 -4.82 -10.38 -7.19
CA ASN A 43 -6.13 -10.87 -6.75
C ASN A 43 -6.83 -9.95 -5.75
N PHE A 44 -6.31 -8.73 -5.58
CA PHE A 44 -6.81 -7.77 -4.60
C PHE A 44 -7.40 -6.53 -5.26
N THR A 45 -8.37 -5.95 -4.58
CA THR A 45 -8.97 -4.67 -4.94
C THR A 45 -8.93 -3.74 -3.74
N TRP A 46 -8.75 -2.45 -3.99
CA TRP A 46 -8.96 -1.41 -3.00
C TRP A 46 -10.16 -0.54 -3.41
N LEU A 47 -11.20 -0.50 -2.57
CA LEU A 47 -12.44 0.23 -2.82
C LEU A 47 -13.04 -0.03 -4.23
N GLY A 48 -12.92 -1.26 -4.73
CA GLY A 48 -13.46 -1.68 -6.03
C GLY A 48 -12.49 -1.54 -7.21
N ARG A 49 -11.29 -0.97 -7.04
CA ARG A 49 -10.27 -0.89 -8.10
C ARG A 49 -9.15 -1.92 -7.90
N PRO A 50 -8.69 -2.63 -8.95
CA PRO A 50 -7.58 -3.57 -8.83
C PRO A 50 -6.31 -2.90 -8.35
N ILE A 51 -5.64 -3.51 -7.36
CA ILE A 51 -4.37 -3.03 -6.79
C ILE A 51 -3.34 -4.17 -6.82
N ILE A 52 -2.23 -3.94 -7.51
CA ILE A 52 -1.21 -4.98 -7.75
C ILE A 52 -0.11 -4.86 -6.68
N GLN A 53 -0.46 -5.18 -5.44
CA GLN A 53 0.43 -5.10 -4.29
C GLN A 53 0.17 -6.23 -3.30
N PHE A 54 1.14 -6.51 -2.45
CA PHE A 54 0.90 -7.39 -1.31
C PHE A 54 0.04 -6.69 -0.25
N PRO A 55 -0.93 -7.38 0.38
CA PRO A 55 -1.72 -6.79 1.45
C PRO A 55 -0.88 -6.24 2.62
N GLN A 56 0.23 -6.91 2.97
CA GLN A 56 1.13 -6.42 4.01
C GLN A 56 1.89 -5.14 3.62
N ASP A 57 2.17 -4.93 2.33
CA ASP A 57 2.80 -3.69 1.85
C ASP A 57 1.82 -2.52 1.97
N LEU A 58 0.52 -2.77 1.72
CA LEU A 58 -0.53 -1.76 1.91
C LEU A 58 -0.67 -1.35 3.38
N ALA A 59 -0.59 -2.30 4.31
CA ALA A 59 -0.57 -1.98 5.75
C ALA A 59 0.65 -1.11 6.11
N ALA A 60 1.84 -1.48 5.64
CA ALA A 60 3.05 -0.69 5.88
C ALA A 60 2.96 0.73 5.29
N LEU A 61 2.48 0.87 4.06
CA LEU A 61 2.27 2.18 3.43
C LEU A 61 1.24 3.01 4.20
N GLN A 62 0.15 2.39 4.68
CA GLN A 62 -0.85 3.08 5.50
C GLN A 62 -0.20 3.64 6.78
N GLU A 63 0.61 2.87 7.49
CA GLU A 63 1.31 3.32 8.70
C GLU A 63 2.29 4.46 8.40
N ILE A 64 3.05 4.36 7.29
CA ILE A 64 3.97 5.40 6.84
C ILE A 64 3.21 6.70 6.55
N ILE A 65 2.14 6.64 5.77
CA ILE A 65 1.32 7.82 5.43
C ILE A 65 0.71 8.42 6.69
N TRP A 66 0.21 7.60 7.61
CA TRP A 66 -0.37 8.07 8.87
C TRP A 66 0.66 8.75 9.78
N GLY A 67 1.86 8.18 9.88
CA GLY A 67 2.94 8.72 10.69
C GLY A 67 3.54 10.00 10.12
N THR A 68 3.67 10.07 8.79
CA THR A 68 4.32 11.20 8.11
C THR A 68 3.36 12.32 7.71
N LYS A 69 2.07 12.01 7.52
CA LYS A 69 1.00 12.94 7.12
C LYS A 69 1.38 13.81 5.92
N PRO A 70 1.72 13.20 4.76
CA PRO A 70 2.24 13.94 3.63
C PRO A 70 1.17 14.83 2.99
N ASP A 71 1.60 15.94 2.42
CA ASP A 71 0.76 16.81 1.57
C ASP A 71 0.77 16.36 0.09
N LEU A 72 1.77 15.57 -0.32
CA LEU A 72 1.90 15.04 -1.66
C LEU A 72 2.48 13.62 -1.65
N ILE A 73 1.83 12.71 -2.37
CA ILE A 73 2.35 11.37 -2.68
C ILE A 73 2.55 11.29 -4.19
N ILE A 74 3.74 10.89 -4.64
CA ILE A 74 4.03 10.69 -6.07
C ILE A 74 4.16 9.20 -6.34
N GLU A 75 3.39 8.72 -7.31
CA GLU A 75 3.39 7.31 -7.73
C GLU A 75 3.82 7.21 -9.18
N THR A 76 4.81 6.35 -9.45
CA THR A 76 5.28 6.07 -10.81
C THR A 76 4.86 4.66 -11.22
N GLY A 77 4.09 4.55 -12.30
CA GLY A 77 3.47 3.31 -12.76
C GLY A 77 2.09 3.12 -12.12
N ILE A 78 1.03 3.41 -12.87
CA ILE A 78 -0.35 3.45 -12.39
C ILE A 78 -1.06 2.11 -12.55
N ALA A 79 -0.73 1.35 -13.61
CA ALA A 79 -1.42 0.12 -13.98
C ALA A 79 -2.97 0.30 -14.03
N HIS A 80 -3.71 -0.27 -13.07
CA HIS A 80 -5.18 -0.16 -12.97
C HIS A 80 -5.67 0.97 -12.06
N GLY A 81 -4.76 1.69 -11.39
CA GLY A 81 -5.05 2.84 -10.53
C GLY A 81 -5.46 2.52 -9.09
N GLY A 82 -5.50 1.25 -8.66
CA GLY A 82 -5.91 0.91 -7.30
C GLY A 82 -5.01 1.48 -6.21
N SER A 83 -3.70 1.60 -6.45
CA SER A 83 -2.74 2.23 -5.55
C SER A 83 -2.96 3.75 -5.42
N LEU A 84 -3.28 4.45 -6.52
CA LEU A 84 -3.70 5.85 -6.45
C LEU A 84 -4.95 6.03 -5.57
N ILE A 85 -5.95 5.17 -5.75
CA ILE A 85 -7.16 5.19 -4.91
C ILE A 85 -6.82 4.90 -3.45
N PHE A 86 -5.92 3.95 -3.20
CA PHE A 86 -5.44 3.64 -1.86
C PHE A 86 -4.81 4.87 -1.20
N HIS A 87 -3.80 5.47 -1.81
CA HIS A 87 -3.13 6.67 -1.31
C HIS A 87 -4.11 7.82 -1.06
N ALA A 88 -4.99 8.10 -2.04
CA ALA A 88 -5.99 9.16 -1.94
C ALA A 88 -6.99 8.90 -0.79
N SER A 89 -7.38 7.65 -0.56
CA SER A 89 -8.30 7.29 0.52
C SER A 89 -7.69 7.47 1.91
N ILE A 90 -6.39 7.20 2.07
CA ILE A 90 -5.71 7.45 3.36
C ILE A 90 -5.55 8.95 3.60
N LEU A 91 -5.21 9.73 2.57
CA LEU A 91 -5.18 11.20 2.67
C LEU A 91 -6.56 11.78 3.02
N GLN A 92 -7.64 11.22 2.44
CA GLN A 92 -9.01 11.57 2.82
C GLN A 92 -9.28 11.29 4.30
N LEU A 93 -8.82 10.16 4.84
CA LEU A 93 -8.99 9.82 6.26
C LEU A 93 -8.17 10.73 7.20
N LEU A 94 -7.01 11.22 6.75
CA LEU A 94 -6.23 12.21 7.49
C LEU A 94 -6.95 13.55 7.61
N GLY A 95 -7.93 13.82 6.73
CA GLY A 95 -8.67 15.08 6.71
C GLY A 95 -7.80 16.28 6.34
N ASN A 96 -6.65 16.05 5.69
CA ASN A 96 -5.79 17.10 5.16
C ASN A 96 -6.09 17.36 3.68
N ASP A 97 -5.45 18.39 3.10
CA ASP A 97 -5.58 18.75 1.69
C ASP A 97 -4.59 17.99 0.79
N GLY A 98 -4.04 16.88 1.28
CA GLY A 98 -3.01 16.12 0.57
C GLY A 98 -3.51 15.53 -0.75
N ARG A 99 -2.60 15.43 -1.72
CA ARG A 99 -2.87 14.93 -3.08
C ARG A 99 -1.96 13.78 -3.50
N VAL A 100 -2.38 13.05 -4.52
CA VAL A 100 -1.61 11.97 -5.16
C VAL A 100 -1.36 12.37 -6.60
N LEU A 101 -0.09 12.40 -7.03
CA LEU A 101 0.29 12.60 -8.42
C LEU A 101 0.67 11.26 -9.04
N GLY A 102 -0.11 10.82 -10.02
CA GLY A 102 0.16 9.61 -10.80
C GLY A 102 0.98 9.91 -12.05
N VAL A 103 2.10 9.20 -12.23
CA VAL A 103 2.95 9.33 -13.41
C VAL A 103 3.10 7.98 -14.09
N ASP A 104 2.66 7.87 -15.34
CA ASP A 104 2.86 6.67 -16.17
C ASP A 104 3.32 7.08 -17.58
N ILE A 105 4.03 6.18 -18.25
CA ILE A 105 4.39 6.36 -19.66
C ILE A 105 3.17 6.23 -20.58
N ASP A 106 2.17 5.45 -20.17
CA ASP A 106 0.94 5.22 -20.91
C ASP A 106 -0.24 4.93 -19.96
N ILE A 107 -1.11 5.91 -19.77
CA ILE A 107 -2.34 5.77 -19.00
C ILE A 107 -3.45 5.38 -19.97
N ARG A 108 -3.67 4.07 -20.12
CA ARG A 108 -4.70 3.51 -21.01
C ARG A 108 -6.08 4.12 -20.71
N ASP A 109 -6.80 4.54 -21.76
CA ASP A 109 -8.07 5.26 -21.66
C ASP A 109 -9.11 4.61 -20.73
N HIS A 110 -9.23 3.28 -20.77
CA HIS A 110 -10.18 2.57 -19.91
C HIS A 110 -9.79 2.62 -18.43
N ASN A 111 -8.49 2.59 -18.10
CA ASN A 111 -8.05 2.72 -16.71
C ASN A 111 -8.23 4.17 -16.24
N ARG A 112 -7.91 5.14 -17.10
CA ARG A 112 -8.14 6.57 -16.84
C ARG A 112 -9.61 6.85 -16.51
N ALA A 113 -10.53 6.41 -17.36
CA ALA A 113 -11.96 6.64 -17.16
C ALA A 113 -12.47 6.08 -15.81
N GLU A 114 -11.98 4.90 -15.42
CA GLU A 114 -12.35 4.29 -14.14
C GLU A 114 -11.75 5.01 -12.93
N ILE A 115 -10.55 5.58 -13.06
CA ILE A 115 -9.92 6.41 -12.02
C ILE A 115 -10.71 7.72 -11.88
N GLU A 116 -11.01 8.39 -13.00
CA GLU A 116 -11.73 9.67 -13.04
C GLU A 116 -13.17 9.56 -12.49
N ALA A 117 -13.81 8.41 -12.68
CA ALA A 117 -15.15 8.14 -12.15
C ALA A 117 -15.16 7.80 -10.65
N HIS A 118 -14.00 7.52 -10.04
CA HIS A 118 -13.93 7.05 -8.65
C HIS A 118 -14.13 8.22 -7.65
N PRO A 119 -14.84 8.01 -6.52
CA PRO A 119 -15.06 9.06 -5.52
C PRO A 119 -13.79 9.72 -4.93
N MET A 120 -12.64 9.08 -5.05
CA MET A 120 -11.35 9.59 -4.57
C MET A 120 -10.60 10.42 -5.62
N PHE A 121 -11.15 10.58 -6.83
CA PHE A 121 -10.47 11.27 -7.93
C PHE A 121 -10.15 12.74 -7.62
N GLU A 122 -10.94 13.42 -6.78
CA GLU A 122 -10.70 14.82 -6.40
C GLU A 122 -9.33 15.05 -5.73
N ARG A 123 -8.67 13.99 -5.26
CA ARG A 123 -7.34 14.02 -4.65
C ARG A 123 -6.23 13.53 -5.57
N ILE A 124 -6.54 13.16 -6.80
CA ILE A 124 -5.61 12.54 -7.74
C ILE A 124 -5.36 13.49 -8.90
N GLU A 125 -4.09 13.67 -9.25
CA GLU A 125 -3.59 14.44 -10.40
C GLU A 125 -2.84 13.53 -11.39
#